data_AF-A0A954T9U9-F1
#
_entry.id   AF-A0A954T9U9-F1
#
_cell.length_a   1.000
_cell.length_b   1.000
_cell.length_c   1.000
_cell.angle_alpha   90.00
_cell.angle_beta   90.00
_cell.angle_gamma   90.00
#
_symmetry.space_group_name_H-M   'P 1'
#
loop_
_entity.id
_entity.type
_entity.pdbx_description
1 polymer ?
#
loop_
_entity_poly.entity_id
_entity_poly.type
_entity_poly.pdbx_seq_one_letter_code
_entity_poly.pdbx_strand_id
1 'polypeptide(L)'
;MLRFLLAMVTGTIVIYAWGMAAWMALPIHDGTLHRLPDPTAITQALRAQQLKGGLYTYPAMPEHAADATAEQKAAEMKEFTDRHLAGPLVTVIYHPEGGQPMPPEMLVRGLAIDVVAVFLVCLILVLCGPIGFVRRLLIVVLVGGFAATVSHVALWNWMYFPLDYTVAMVLDVVLGWALTGLFLALILRKKTPAVG
;
A
#
# COMPACT_ATOMS: atom_id res chain seq x y z
N MET A 1 -13.55 27.25 -7.61
CA MET A 1 -13.86 26.04 -8.41
C MET A 1 -12.74 25.72 -9.39
N LEU A 2 -12.38 26.60 -10.34
CA LEU A 2 -11.31 26.32 -11.33
C LEU A 2 -9.97 25.85 -10.73
N ARG A 3 -9.46 26.54 -9.70
CA ARG A 3 -8.20 26.13 -9.03
C ARG A 3 -8.26 24.75 -8.37
N PHE A 4 -9.45 24.36 -7.91
CA PHE A 4 -9.64 23.05 -7.30
C PHE A 4 -9.57 21.96 -8.37
N LEU A 5 -10.27 22.14 -9.49
CA LEU A 5 -10.19 21.22 -10.64
C LEU A 5 -8.77 21.12 -11.19
N LEU A 6 -8.08 22.25 -11.33
CA LEU A 6 -6.68 22.28 -11.76
C LEU A 6 -5.79 21.52 -10.78
N ALA A 7 -5.96 21.73 -9.47
CA ALA A 7 -5.20 21.01 -8.45
C ALA A 7 -5.46 19.49 -8.53
N MET A 8 -6.70 19.06 -8.74
CA MET A 8 -7.01 17.63 -8.92
C MET A 8 -6.32 17.02 -10.14
N VAL A 9 -6.44 17.67 -11.30
CA VAL A 9 -5.82 17.17 -12.54
C VAL A 9 -4.31 17.13 -12.41
N THR A 10 -3.69 18.23 -11.96
CA THR A 10 -2.23 18.28 -11.79
C THR A 10 -1.74 17.30 -10.74
N GLY A 11 -2.41 17.21 -9.58
CA GLY A 11 -2.01 16.29 -8.53
C GLY A 11 -2.10 14.84 -8.98
N THR A 12 -3.16 14.47 -9.71
CA THR A 12 -3.34 13.12 -10.27
C THR A 12 -2.21 12.78 -11.24
N ILE A 13 -1.90 13.68 -12.18
CA ILE A 13 -0.82 13.45 -13.14
C ILE A 13 0.53 13.27 -12.42
N VAL A 14 0.80 14.09 -11.40
CA VAL A 14 2.07 14.04 -10.66
C VAL A 14 2.22 12.74 -9.88
N ILE A 15 1.20 12.32 -9.11
CA ILE A 15 1.30 11.09 -8.31
C ILE A 15 1.32 9.83 -9.20
N TYR A 16 0.56 9.82 -10.29
CA TYR A 16 0.53 8.70 -11.24
C TYR A 16 1.88 8.56 -11.96
N ALA A 17 2.45 9.68 -12.44
CA ALA A 17 3.77 9.70 -13.06
C ALA A 17 4.88 9.32 -12.06
N TRP A 18 4.77 9.75 -10.81
CA TRP A 18 5.67 9.33 -9.74
C TRP A 18 5.62 7.81 -9.53
N GLY A 19 4.42 7.22 -9.42
CA GLY A 19 4.26 5.78 -9.24
C GLY A 19 4.92 4.99 -10.37
N MET A 20 4.74 5.42 -11.62
CA MET A 20 5.44 4.82 -12.76
C MET A 20 6.97 4.96 -12.64
N ALA A 21 7.47 6.16 -12.31
CA ALA A 21 8.90 6.40 -12.18
C ALA A 21 9.54 5.59 -11.04
N ALA A 22 8.88 5.53 -9.88
CA ALA A 22 9.34 4.80 -8.70
C ALA A 22 9.53 3.30 -8.98
N TRP A 23 8.64 2.71 -9.78
CA TRP A 23 8.67 1.27 -10.10
C TRP A 23 9.45 0.92 -11.37
N MET A 24 9.53 1.82 -12.35
CA MET A 24 10.09 1.49 -13.66
C MET A 24 11.44 2.16 -13.96
N ALA A 25 11.75 3.28 -13.31
CA ALA A 25 12.89 4.12 -13.66
C ALA A 25 13.88 4.35 -12.50
N LEU A 26 13.41 4.24 -11.25
CA LEU A 26 14.21 4.48 -10.05
C LEU A 26 14.46 3.17 -9.30
N PRO A 27 15.62 3.02 -8.63
CA PRO A 27 15.96 1.80 -7.90
C PRO A 27 15.32 1.75 -6.50
N ILE A 28 14.10 2.28 -6.34
CA ILE A 28 13.43 2.37 -5.02
C ILE A 28 13.02 0.98 -4.55
N HIS A 29 12.50 0.16 -5.46
CA HIS A 29 11.96 -1.18 -5.17
C HIS A 29 12.94 -2.31 -5.52
N ASP A 30 14.15 -1.98 -5.99
CA ASP A 30 15.15 -2.95 -6.40
C ASP A 30 15.53 -3.88 -5.25
N GLY A 31 15.48 -5.19 -5.51
CA GLY A 31 15.85 -6.21 -4.53
C GLY A 31 14.80 -6.50 -3.46
N THR A 32 13.66 -5.80 -3.45
CA THR A 32 12.59 -6.03 -2.45
C THR A 32 11.64 -7.19 -2.84
N LEU A 33 11.62 -7.56 -4.12
CA LEU A 33 10.84 -8.68 -4.66
C LEU A 33 11.79 -9.78 -5.16
N HIS A 34 11.75 -10.94 -4.50
CA HIS A 34 12.60 -12.08 -4.86
C HIS A 34 11.90 -13.05 -5.80
N ARG A 35 12.65 -13.58 -6.76
CA ARG A 35 12.19 -14.68 -7.61
C ARG A 35 12.21 -15.99 -6.83
N LEU A 36 11.23 -16.85 -7.08
CA LEU A 36 11.26 -18.21 -6.56
C LEU A 36 12.45 -18.98 -7.16
N PRO A 37 13.24 -19.72 -6.36
CA PRO A 37 14.37 -20.49 -6.85
C PRO A 37 13.95 -21.67 -7.72
N ASP A 38 12.81 -22.30 -7.42
CA ASP A 38 12.16 -23.30 -8.27
C ASP A 38 10.66 -22.98 -8.44
N PRO A 39 10.31 -22.13 -9.42
CA PRO A 39 8.92 -21.75 -9.66
C PRO A 39 8.04 -22.94 -10.03
N THR A 40 8.58 -23.95 -10.73
CA THR A 40 7.81 -25.08 -11.23
C THR A 40 7.38 -25.98 -10.08
N ALA A 41 8.31 -26.40 -9.22
CA ALA A 41 7.99 -27.28 -8.10
C ALA A 41 6.99 -26.61 -7.14
N ILE A 42 7.21 -25.34 -6.80
CA ILE A 42 6.36 -24.60 -5.86
C ILE A 42 4.95 -24.41 -6.42
N THR A 43 4.82 -23.99 -7.68
CA THR A 43 3.50 -23.74 -8.28
C THR A 43 2.72 -25.02 -8.52
N GLN A 44 3.38 -26.14 -8.86
CA GLN A 44 2.73 -27.44 -8.97
C GLN A 44 2.19 -27.93 -7.62
N ALA A 45 2.98 -27.79 -6.54
CA ALA A 45 2.53 -28.14 -5.20
C ALA A 45 1.29 -27.32 -4.78
N LEU A 46 1.27 -26.01 -5.05
CA LEU A 46 0.11 -25.16 -4.77
C LEU A 46 -1.13 -25.55 -5.60
N ARG A 47 -0.96 -25.87 -6.90
CA ARG A 47 -2.06 -26.31 -7.76
C ARG A 47 -2.64 -27.66 -7.33
N ALA A 48 -1.80 -28.58 -6.88
CA ALA A 48 -2.24 -29.89 -6.41
C ALA A 48 -3.20 -29.81 -5.20
N GLN A 49 -3.12 -28.74 -4.41
CA GLN A 49 -4.02 -28.48 -3.29
C GLN A 49 -5.40 -27.94 -3.70
N GLN A 50 -5.62 -27.64 -5.00
CA GLN A 50 -6.89 -27.09 -5.51
C GLN A 50 -7.38 -25.87 -4.71
N LEU A 51 -6.43 -25.00 -4.31
CA LEU A 51 -6.73 -23.80 -3.54
C LEU A 51 -7.66 -22.88 -4.32
N LYS A 52 -8.58 -22.23 -3.61
CA LYS A 52 -9.37 -21.12 -4.14
C LYS A 52 -8.51 -19.86 -4.18
N GLY A 53 -8.91 -18.87 -4.96
CA GLY A 53 -8.28 -17.55 -4.88
C GLY A 53 -8.41 -16.97 -3.47
N GLY A 54 -7.32 -16.47 -2.89
CA GLY A 54 -7.34 -15.97 -1.52
C GLY A 54 -5.98 -15.71 -0.88
N LEU A 55 -6.03 -15.29 0.39
CA LEU A 55 -4.87 -15.11 1.27
C LEU A 55 -4.77 -16.30 2.22
N TYR A 56 -3.60 -16.93 2.24
CA TYR A 56 -3.31 -18.09 3.09
C TYR A 56 -2.13 -17.79 3.99
N THR A 57 -2.16 -18.28 5.22
CA THR A 57 -1.05 -18.17 6.17
C THR A 57 -0.66 -19.53 6.72
N TYR A 58 0.62 -19.70 7.04
CA TYR A 58 1.13 -20.87 7.73
C TYR A 58 2.16 -20.46 8.79
N PRO A 59 2.06 -21.00 10.03
CA PRO A 59 0.88 -21.69 10.54
C PRO A 59 -0.32 -20.72 10.65
N ALA A 60 -1.52 -21.24 10.44
CA ALA A 60 -2.76 -20.48 10.63
C ALA A 60 -3.27 -20.64 12.05
N MET A 61 -3.91 -19.59 12.59
CA MET A 61 -4.61 -19.67 13.87
C MET A 61 -5.62 -20.85 13.83
N PRO A 62 -5.65 -21.73 14.84
CA PRO A 62 -6.53 -22.89 14.82
C PRO A 62 -8.01 -22.46 14.85
N GLU A 63 -8.81 -23.09 14.00
CA GLU A 63 -10.26 -23.04 14.07
C GLU A 63 -10.75 -24.21 14.92
N HIS A 64 -11.24 -23.90 16.11
CA HIS A 64 -11.74 -24.93 17.01
C HIS A 64 -13.10 -25.46 16.55
N ALA A 65 -13.28 -26.78 16.59
CA ALA A 65 -14.61 -27.36 16.43
C ALA A 65 -15.58 -26.83 17.51
N ALA A 66 -16.86 -26.70 17.16
CA ALA A 66 -17.87 -26.11 18.05
C ALA A 66 -18.01 -26.88 19.39
N ASP A 67 -17.76 -28.19 19.36
CA ASP A 67 -17.84 -29.13 20.46
C ASP A 67 -16.47 -29.48 21.07
N ALA A 68 -15.38 -28.81 20.66
CA ALA A 68 -14.04 -29.09 21.17
C ALA A 68 -13.93 -28.81 22.68
N THR A 69 -13.33 -29.75 23.43
CA THR A 69 -13.06 -29.59 24.86
C THR A 69 -11.98 -28.55 25.12
N ALA A 70 -11.87 -28.10 26.38
CA ALA A 70 -10.82 -27.14 26.76
C ALA A 70 -9.41 -27.71 26.51
N GLU A 71 -9.21 -29.00 26.76
CA GLU A 71 -7.94 -29.70 26.54
C GLU A 71 -7.59 -29.76 25.05
N GLN A 72 -8.57 -30.03 24.17
CA GLN A 72 -8.35 -30.04 22.72
C GLN A 72 -7.95 -28.66 22.20
N LYS A 73 -8.67 -27.61 22.62
CA LYS A 73 -8.33 -26.22 22.24
C LYS A 73 -6.93 -25.83 22.71
N ALA A 74 -6.56 -26.23 23.93
CA ALA A 74 -5.23 -25.97 24.47
C ALA A 74 -4.13 -26.72 23.70
N ALA A 75 -4.39 -27.97 23.30
CA ALA A 75 -3.46 -28.75 22.49
C ALA A 75 -3.25 -28.14 21.10
N GLU A 76 -4.32 -27.75 20.40
CA GLU A 76 -4.26 -27.08 19.10
C GLU A 76 -3.51 -25.74 19.18
N MET A 77 -3.77 -24.95 20.23
CA MET A 77 -3.06 -23.69 20.46
C MET A 77 -1.57 -23.91 20.75
N LYS A 78 -1.23 -24.96 21.49
CA LYS A 78 0.15 -25.33 21.76
C LYS A 78 0.84 -25.74 20.45
N GLU A 79 0.21 -26.57 19.64
CA GLU A 79 0.76 -27.00 18.35
C GLU A 79 0.96 -25.81 17.40
N PHE A 80 -0.02 -24.90 17.31
CA PHE A 80 0.12 -23.64 16.59
C PHE A 80 1.34 -22.85 17.07
N THR A 81 1.48 -22.67 18.38
CA THR A 81 2.60 -21.95 18.99
C THR A 81 3.94 -22.62 18.69
N ASP A 82 4.03 -23.95 18.84
CA ASP A 82 5.24 -24.71 18.57
C ASP A 82 5.67 -24.57 17.09
N ARG A 83 4.71 -24.69 16.14
CA ARG A 83 4.97 -24.50 14.71
C ARG A 83 5.35 -23.05 14.38
N HIS A 84 4.73 -22.08 15.03
CA HIS A 84 5.01 -20.66 14.80
C HIS A 84 6.42 -20.30 15.28
N LEU A 85 6.85 -20.85 16.42
CA LEU A 85 8.21 -20.69 16.94
C LEU A 85 9.26 -21.42 16.08
N ALA A 86 8.92 -22.60 15.55
CA ALA A 86 9.81 -23.38 14.69
C ALA A 86 9.94 -22.79 13.27
N GLY A 87 8.88 -22.15 12.77
CA GLY A 87 8.79 -21.69 11.39
C GLY A 87 8.72 -22.82 10.36
N PRO A 88 8.74 -22.49 9.05
CA PRO A 88 8.71 -21.14 8.50
C PRO A 88 7.35 -20.46 8.69
N LEU A 89 7.34 -19.13 8.75
CA LEU A 89 6.12 -18.33 8.63
C LEU A 89 5.92 -17.97 7.16
N VAL A 90 4.75 -18.28 6.62
CA VAL A 90 4.47 -18.11 5.18
C VAL A 90 3.13 -17.43 4.99
N THR A 91 3.09 -16.44 4.12
CA THR A 91 1.86 -15.82 3.61
C THR A 91 1.82 -15.97 2.10
N VAL A 92 0.71 -16.47 1.56
CA VAL A 92 0.51 -16.69 0.12
C VAL A 92 -0.71 -15.92 -0.34
N ILE A 93 -0.53 -15.02 -1.29
CA ILE A 93 -1.61 -14.44 -2.09
C ILE A 93 -1.73 -15.30 -3.34
N TYR A 94 -2.84 -16.04 -3.46
CA TYR A 94 -3.03 -17.02 -4.54
C TYR A 94 -4.15 -16.60 -5.50
N HIS A 95 -3.83 -16.62 -6.80
CA HIS A 95 -4.77 -16.38 -7.89
C HIS A 95 -4.70 -17.56 -8.88
N PRO A 96 -5.60 -18.55 -8.78
CA PRO A 96 -5.52 -19.78 -9.59
C PRO A 96 -5.73 -19.53 -11.09
N GLU A 97 -6.49 -18.50 -11.46
CA GLU A 97 -6.85 -18.21 -12.85
C GLU A 97 -5.70 -17.58 -13.66
N GLY A 98 -4.66 -17.07 -12.99
CA GLY A 98 -3.60 -16.28 -13.62
C GLY A 98 -4.10 -14.96 -14.21
N GLY A 99 -3.33 -14.37 -15.14
CA GLY A 99 -3.73 -13.13 -15.81
C GLY A 99 -2.67 -12.60 -16.76
N GLN A 100 -3.06 -11.64 -17.61
CA GLN A 100 -2.10 -10.90 -18.43
C GLN A 100 -1.24 -9.99 -17.54
N PRO A 101 0.07 -9.87 -17.79
CA PRO A 101 0.89 -8.86 -17.12
C PRO A 101 0.38 -7.45 -17.46
N MET A 102 0.15 -6.63 -16.43
CA MET A 102 -0.27 -5.22 -16.56
C MET A 102 -1.41 -5.00 -17.57
N PRO A 103 -2.60 -5.60 -17.34
CA PRO A 103 -3.69 -5.45 -18.29
C PRO A 103 -4.22 -4.00 -18.25
N PRO A 104 -4.74 -3.44 -19.36
CA PRO A 104 -5.11 -2.02 -19.44
C PRO A 104 -6.07 -1.54 -18.35
N GLU A 105 -7.00 -2.40 -17.91
CA GLU A 105 -7.91 -2.10 -16.81
C GLU A 105 -7.20 -1.86 -15.47
N MET A 106 -6.03 -2.45 -15.23
CA MET A 106 -5.21 -2.18 -14.05
C MET A 106 -4.74 -0.72 -14.05
N LEU A 107 -4.28 -0.22 -15.21
CA LEU A 107 -3.80 1.14 -15.35
C LEU A 107 -4.92 2.16 -15.16
N VAL A 108 -6.10 1.88 -15.72
CA VAL A 108 -7.30 2.72 -15.56
C VAL A 108 -7.78 2.74 -14.12
N ARG A 109 -7.83 1.58 -13.45
CA ARG A 109 -8.17 1.49 -12.02
C ARG A 109 -7.17 2.24 -11.15
N GLY A 110 -5.87 2.10 -11.43
CA GLY A 110 -4.81 2.85 -10.75
C GLY A 110 -5.00 4.35 -10.87
N LEU A 111 -5.24 4.85 -12.09
CA LEU A 111 -5.52 6.27 -12.32
C LEU A 111 -6.77 6.74 -11.56
N ALA A 112 -7.84 5.94 -11.54
CA ALA A 112 -9.05 6.27 -10.81
C ALA A 112 -8.82 6.33 -9.29
N ILE A 113 -8.01 5.42 -8.74
CA ILE A 113 -7.59 5.45 -7.32
C ILE A 113 -6.85 6.76 -7.02
N ASP A 114 -5.92 7.18 -7.89
CA ASP A 114 -5.17 8.42 -7.72
C ASP A 114 -6.04 9.66 -7.79
N VAL A 115 -7.02 9.70 -8.72
CA VAL A 115 -8.02 10.78 -8.78
C VAL A 115 -8.77 10.91 -7.45
N VAL A 116 -9.22 9.79 -6.88
CA VAL A 116 -9.92 9.78 -5.59
C VAL A 116 -8.99 10.23 -4.46
N ALA A 117 -7.76 9.73 -4.41
CA ALA A 117 -6.81 10.09 -3.38
C ALA A 117 -6.48 11.60 -3.41
N VAL A 118 -6.21 12.15 -4.59
CA VAL A 118 -5.91 13.58 -4.77
C VAL A 118 -7.15 14.44 -4.46
N PHE A 119 -8.35 13.99 -4.82
CA PHE A 119 -9.59 14.65 -4.42
C PHE A 119 -9.69 14.77 -2.90
N LEU A 120 -9.45 13.69 -2.15
CA LEU A 120 -9.49 13.69 -0.68
C LEU A 120 -8.45 14.65 -0.08
N VAL A 121 -7.22 14.66 -0.61
CA VAL A 121 -6.17 15.60 -0.16
C VAL A 121 -6.55 17.06 -0.47
N CYS A 122 -7.08 17.32 -1.66
CA CYS A 122 -7.56 18.66 -2.01
C CYS A 122 -8.71 19.10 -1.09
N LEU A 123 -9.62 18.20 -0.74
CA LEU A 123 -10.72 18.46 0.20
C LEU A 123 -10.17 18.82 1.58
N ILE A 124 -9.22 18.05 2.12
CA ILE A 124 -8.53 18.37 3.39
C ILE A 124 -7.93 19.78 3.33
N LEU A 125 -7.19 20.11 2.27
CA LEU A 125 -6.55 21.42 2.11
C LEU A 125 -7.54 22.59 1.97
N VAL A 126 -8.75 22.34 1.48
CA VAL A 126 -9.84 23.34 1.41
C VAL A 126 -10.47 23.52 2.78
N LEU A 127 -10.72 22.44 3.52
CA LEU A 127 -11.29 22.46 4.87
C LEU A 127 -10.39 23.19 5.87
N CYS A 128 -9.06 23.17 5.69
CA CYS A 128 -8.12 23.95 6.49
C CYS A 128 -8.20 25.49 6.28
N GLY A 129 -8.98 25.96 5.30
CA GLY A 129 -9.14 27.39 5.04
C GLY A 129 -7.90 28.07 4.43
N PRO A 130 -7.76 29.40 4.60
CA PRO A 130 -6.66 30.17 3.99
C PRO A 130 -5.34 29.96 4.74
N ILE A 131 -4.62 28.90 4.37
CA ILE A 131 -3.26 28.63 4.84
C ILE A 131 -2.20 28.88 3.76
N GLY A 132 -0.99 29.24 4.20
CA GLY A 132 0.17 29.51 3.35
C GLY A 132 0.79 28.23 2.76
N PHE A 133 1.72 28.42 1.81
CA PHE A 133 2.37 27.35 1.04
C PHE A 133 2.97 26.24 1.93
N VAL A 134 3.82 26.62 2.89
CA VAL A 134 4.53 25.67 3.76
C VAL A 134 3.55 24.78 4.54
N ARG A 135 2.48 25.37 5.10
CA ARG A 135 1.46 24.60 5.83
C ARG A 135 0.73 23.62 4.92
N ARG A 136 0.40 24.01 3.68
CA ARG A 136 -0.24 23.10 2.70
C ARG A 136 0.67 21.92 2.38
N LEU A 137 1.94 22.19 2.07
CA LEU A 137 2.91 21.14 1.77
C LEU A 137 3.06 20.18 2.94
N LEU A 138 3.26 20.70 4.16
CA LEU A 138 3.39 19.87 5.36
C LEU A 138 2.16 19.00 5.61
N ILE A 139 0.95 19.52 5.38
CA ILE A 139 -0.28 18.72 5.50
C ILE A 139 -0.26 17.55 4.50
N VAL A 140 0.10 17.78 3.23
CA VAL A 140 0.13 16.70 2.23
C VAL A 140 1.20 15.66 2.58
N VAL A 141 2.38 16.08 3.03
CA VAL A 141 3.45 15.16 3.49
C VAL A 141 2.98 14.35 4.69
N LEU A 142 2.31 14.98 5.67
CA LEU A 142 1.75 14.29 6.84
C LEU A 142 0.66 13.29 6.45
N VAL A 143 -0.19 13.61 5.46
CA VAL A 143 -1.17 12.65 4.93
C VAL A 143 -0.47 11.45 4.30
N GLY A 144 0.58 11.67 3.49
CA GLY A 144 1.39 10.59 2.94
C GLY A 144 2.07 9.74 4.02
N GLY A 145 2.67 10.37 5.03
CA GLY A 145 3.30 9.68 6.16
C GLY A 145 2.29 8.89 7.01
N PHE A 146 1.10 9.46 7.24
CA PHE A 146 -0.01 8.76 7.89
C PHE A 146 -0.40 7.53 7.08
N ALA A 147 -0.65 7.67 5.78
CA ALA A 147 -0.99 6.56 4.89
C ALA A 147 0.08 5.47 4.90
N ALA A 148 1.37 5.84 4.79
CA ALA A 148 2.48 4.90 4.84
C ALA A 148 2.57 4.14 6.18
N THR A 149 2.26 4.81 7.29
CA THR A 149 2.27 4.21 8.63
C THR A 149 1.16 3.18 8.79
N VAL A 150 -0.08 3.56 8.48
CA VAL A 150 -1.24 2.68 8.71
C VAL A 150 -1.36 1.56 7.68
N SER A 151 -0.60 1.62 6.57
CA SER A 151 -0.54 0.57 5.56
C SER A 151 0.73 -0.26 5.66
N HIS A 152 1.90 0.30 5.33
CA HIS A 152 3.13 -0.47 5.19
C HIS A 152 3.81 -0.80 6.52
N VAL A 153 3.88 0.17 7.45
CA VAL A 153 4.46 -0.10 8.79
C VAL A 153 3.56 -1.05 9.58
N ALA A 154 2.24 -0.93 9.43
CA ALA A 154 1.29 -1.87 10.01
C ALA A 154 1.48 -3.30 9.44
N LEU A 155 1.64 -3.45 8.12
CA LEU A 155 1.89 -4.76 7.50
C LEU A 155 3.23 -5.37 7.91
N TRP A 156 4.28 -4.55 8.09
CA TRP A 156 5.55 -5.02 8.66
C TRP A 156 5.36 -5.62 10.05
N ASN A 157 4.63 -4.92 10.92
CA ASN A 157 4.41 -5.38 12.30
C ASN A 157 3.48 -6.61 12.39
N TRP A 158 2.34 -6.58 11.68
CA TRP A 158 1.28 -7.58 11.86
C TRP A 158 1.36 -8.75 10.89
N MET A 159 1.97 -8.54 9.72
CA MET A 159 1.98 -9.52 8.62
C MET A 159 3.39 -9.94 8.20
N TYR A 160 4.41 -9.56 8.99
CA TYR A 160 5.81 -9.94 8.78
C TYR A 160 6.35 -9.58 7.39
N PHE A 161 5.84 -8.50 6.78
CA PHE A 161 6.43 -8.00 5.54
C PHE A 161 7.90 -7.66 5.76
N PRO A 162 8.83 -7.94 4.82
CA PRO A 162 10.24 -7.62 5.00
C PRO A 162 10.50 -6.13 5.23
N LEU A 163 11.52 -5.81 6.03
CA LEU A 163 11.84 -4.42 6.40
C LEU A 163 12.27 -3.60 5.19
N ASP A 164 13.09 -4.16 4.30
CA ASP A 164 13.54 -3.53 3.06
C ASP A 164 12.38 -3.20 2.12
N TYR A 165 11.47 -4.15 1.87
CA TYR A 165 10.23 -3.91 1.14
C TYR A 165 9.40 -2.80 1.80
N THR A 166 9.26 -2.84 3.12
CA THR A 166 8.48 -1.84 3.88
C THR A 166 9.08 -0.45 3.74
N VAL A 167 10.40 -0.32 3.88
CA VAL A 167 11.12 0.96 3.73
C VAL A 167 10.94 1.51 2.32
N ALA A 168 11.09 0.67 1.28
CA ALA A 168 10.87 1.08 -0.11
C ALA A 168 9.45 1.62 -0.33
N MET A 169 8.43 0.92 0.16
CA MET A 169 7.03 1.36 0.06
C MET A 169 6.76 2.65 0.85
N VAL A 170 7.33 2.80 2.05
CA VAL A 170 7.20 4.04 2.84
C VAL A 170 7.84 5.22 2.10
N LEU A 171 9.04 5.03 1.55
CA LEU A 171 9.74 6.06 0.78
C LEU A 171 8.95 6.45 -0.47
N ASP A 172 8.43 5.46 -1.22
CA ASP A 172 7.60 5.69 -2.40
C ASP A 172 6.40 6.58 -2.07
N VAL A 173 5.60 6.20 -1.07
CA VAL A 173 4.41 6.95 -0.65
C VAL A 173 4.78 8.36 -0.18
N VAL A 174 5.76 8.50 0.72
CA VAL A 174 6.10 9.80 1.31
C VAL A 174 6.67 10.76 0.26
N LEU A 175 7.57 10.28 -0.60
CA LEU A 175 8.18 11.12 -1.64
C LEU A 175 7.17 11.48 -2.73
N GLY A 176 6.31 10.55 -3.15
CA GLY A 176 5.24 10.81 -4.12
C GLY A 176 4.27 11.88 -3.63
N TRP A 177 3.84 11.80 -2.37
CA TRP A 177 2.98 12.83 -1.77
C TRP A 177 3.70 14.14 -1.48
N ALA A 178 4.99 14.12 -1.14
CA ALA A 178 5.79 15.34 -1.02
C ALA A 178 5.86 16.08 -2.36
N LEU A 179 6.17 15.38 -3.46
CA LEU A 179 6.22 15.93 -4.81
C LEU A 179 4.86 16.48 -5.22
N THR A 180 3.80 15.68 -5.06
CA THR A 180 2.41 16.10 -5.34
C THR A 180 2.02 17.33 -4.53
N GLY A 181 2.40 17.35 -3.24
CA GLY A 181 2.15 18.45 -2.32
C GLY A 181 2.76 19.78 -2.76
N LEU A 182 3.91 19.78 -3.44
CA LEU A 182 4.51 20.99 -4.01
C LEU A 182 3.55 21.66 -5.01
N PHE A 183 2.99 20.88 -5.94
CA PHE A 183 2.06 21.40 -6.94
C PHE A 183 0.73 21.83 -6.33
N LEU A 184 0.15 21.01 -5.45
CA LEU A 184 -1.11 21.34 -4.78
C LEU A 184 -0.98 22.63 -3.94
N ALA A 185 0.12 22.78 -3.20
CA ALA A 185 0.37 23.95 -2.37
C ALA A 185 0.54 25.23 -3.22
N LEU A 186 1.14 25.14 -4.41
CA LEU A 186 1.25 26.27 -5.35
C LEU A 186 -0.11 26.66 -5.94
N ILE A 187 -0.88 25.69 -6.45
CA ILE A 187 -2.13 25.95 -7.16
C ILE A 187 -3.23 26.48 -6.22
N LEU A 188 -3.32 25.91 -5.02
CA LEU A 188 -4.35 26.27 -4.03
C LEU A 188 -4.01 27.51 -3.20
N ARG A 189 -2.82 28.09 -3.36
CA ARG A 189 -2.45 29.34 -2.68
C ARG A 189 -3.34 30.49 -3.14
N LYS A 190 -4.06 31.12 -2.21
CA LYS A 190 -4.64 32.46 -2.45
C LYS A 190 -3.50 33.48 -2.48
N LYS A 191 -3.51 34.39 -3.46
CA LYS A 191 -2.65 35.60 -3.37
C LYS A 191 -3.19 36.41 -2.20
N THR A 192 -2.39 36.61 -1.16
CA THR A 192 -2.67 37.67 -0.19
C THR A 192 -2.70 38.98 -0.98
N PRO A 193 -3.74 39.82 -0.86
CA PRO A 193 -3.68 41.16 -1.45
C PRO A 193 -2.43 41.84 -0.89
N ALA A 194 -1.65 42.50 -1.74
CA ALA A 194 -0.63 43.42 -1.26
C ALA A 194 -1.38 44.47 -0.44
N VAL A 195 -1.09 44.54 0.86
CA VAL A 195 -1.56 45.63 1.70
C VAL A 195 -0.82 46.87 1.18
N GLY A 196 -1.57 47.77 0.53
CA GLY A 196 -1.10 49.09 0.15
C GLY A 196 -1.03 50.03 1.34
#